data_AF-A0A0U2WFH5-F1
#
_entry.id   AF-A0A0U2WFH5-F1
#
_cell.length_a   1.000
_cell.length_b   1.000
_cell.length_c   1.000
_cell.angle_alpha   90.00
_cell.angle_beta   90.00
_cell.angle_gamma   90.00
#
_symmetry.space_group_name_H-M   'P 1'
#
loop_
_entity.id
_entity.type
_entity.pdbx_description
1 polymer ?
#
loop_
_entity_poly.entity_id
_entity_poly.type
_entity_poly.pdbx_seq_one_letter_code
_entity_poly.pdbx_strand_id
1 'polypeptide(L)'
;MLMIYTCKIELDEINPKIWREFQFHPDVTFHQLHEMIQFIMGWDNYHLYEFHVNGRAIGLPDPTFSYMENREVLDARRETVQKHVTKENTVFSYTYDFGDDWRHTVTVVRIDSSTVIDPVPVCLGGARSCPPEDVGGAWAYQHMLEALSTPNHPERAEFTEWLGQEYDAERFSCDEVNVILKKHKNKLIPKSLIQQPELKKPVKLTKSALNKHLKQMSRDELVELVKACYGASKDIEKFLAVKILGDEAVENLFHEYRKKIENEFFPERGHAKLRLQEAKKAISEFERLTGNVKYSLELKLIYVESGVSFTLTYGDIDERFYYSMESMYSDVIKTVNEDETAGLFDQYEDRIRAIVSNTMGIGWGFHHNLHDLYVQLRWI
;
A
#
# COMPACT_ATOMS: atom_id res chain seq x y z
N MET A 1 -24.21 -6.03 21.70
CA MET A 1 -25.38 -5.83 20.81
C MET A 1 -24.82 -5.32 19.50
N LEU A 2 -25.09 -6.00 18.39
CA LEU A 2 -24.58 -5.56 17.10
C LEU A 2 -25.50 -4.45 16.59
N MET A 3 -24.91 -3.32 16.22
CA MET A 3 -25.63 -2.23 15.57
C MET A 3 -25.37 -2.31 14.07
N ILE A 4 -26.36 -2.01 13.26
CA ILE A 4 -26.23 -1.90 11.80
C ILE A 4 -26.79 -0.58 11.35
N TYR A 5 -26.04 0.10 10.49
CA TYR A 5 -26.47 1.33 9.85
C TYR A 5 -26.93 0.99 8.45
N THR A 6 -28.16 1.37 8.09
CA THR A 6 -28.60 1.47 6.71
C THR A 6 -28.36 2.89 6.23
N CYS A 7 -27.55 3.04 5.19
CA CYS A 7 -27.27 4.33 4.56
C CYS A 7 -27.75 4.34 3.12
N LYS A 8 -28.16 5.52 2.66
CA LYS A 8 -28.33 5.84 1.24
C LYS A 8 -27.22 6.80 0.83
N ILE A 9 -26.52 6.49 -0.25
CA ILE A 9 -25.54 7.38 -0.89
C ILE A 9 -26.07 7.78 -2.26
N GLU A 10 -25.96 9.07 -2.59
CA GLU A 10 -26.40 9.64 -3.85
C GLU A 10 -25.25 10.46 -4.45
N LEU A 11 -24.99 10.26 -5.74
CA LEU A 11 -24.03 11.07 -6.47
C LEU A 11 -24.67 12.43 -6.79
N ASP A 12 -23.96 13.49 -6.45
CA ASP A 12 -24.43 14.86 -6.66
C ASP A 12 -24.27 15.27 -8.13
N GLU A 13 -24.96 16.33 -8.53
CA GLU A 13 -24.85 16.98 -9.86
C GLU A 13 -25.25 16.14 -11.09
N ILE A 14 -25.58 14.85 -10.93
CA ILE A 14 -26.07 13.98 -12.01
C ILE A 14 -27.56 13.71 -11.88
N ASN A 15 -28.26 13.81 -13.01
CA ASN A 15 -29.66 13.43 -13.17
C ASN A 15 -29.87 12.58 -14.44
N PRO A 16 -30.68 11.50 -14.41
CA PRO A 16 -31.33 10.89 -13.23
C PRO A 16 -30.36 10.46 -12.13
N LYS A 17 -30.81 10.38 -10.87
CA LYS A 17 -29.92 10.13 -9.73
C LYS A 17 -29.24 8.76 -9.82
N ILE A 18 -27.92 8.74 -9.59
CA ILE A 18 -27.15 7.53 -9.32
C ILE A 18 -27.08 7.36 -7.81
N TRP A 19 -27.51 6.21 -7.29
CA TRP A 19 -27.62 6.01 -5.85
C TRP A 19 -27.46 4.55 -5.43
N ARG A 20 -27.09 4.33 -4.17
CA ARG A 20 -27.05 3.02 -3.51
C ARG A 20 -27.67 3.10 -2.13
N GLU A 21 -28.34 2.04 -1.71
CA GLU A 21 -28.72 1.80 -0.32
C GLU A 21 -27.97 0.57 0.17
N PHE A 22 -27.30 0.68 1.31
CA PHE A 22 -26.43 -0.37 1.83
C PHE A 22 -26.37 -0.38 3.35
N GLN A 23 -26.03 -1.53 3.90
CA GLN A 23 -25.90 -1.79 5.32
C GLN A 23 -24.45 -2.09 5.70
N PHE A 24 -24.04 -1.65 6.89
CA PHE A 24 -22.73 -1.98 7.45
C PHE A 24 -22.71 -1.83 8.98
N HIS A 25 -21.70 -2.40 9.62
CA HIS A 25 -21.48 -2.25 11.06
C HIS A 25 -20.80 -0.91 11.39
N PRO A 26 -21.30 -0.10 12.34
CA PRO A 26 -20.83 1.27 12.54
C PRO A 26 -19.48 1.39 13.26
N ASP A 27 -18.91 0.30 13.78
CA ASP A 27 -17.52 0.22 14.24
C ASP A 27 -16.48 0.33 13.10
N VAL A 28 -16.91 0.30 11.83
CA VAL A 28 -15.99 0.47 10.70
C VAL A 28 -15.34 1.85 10.76
N THR A 29 -14.09 1.92 10.30
CA THR A 29 -13.39 3.20 10.10
C THR A 29 -13.94 3.94 8.88
N PHE A 30 -13.76 5.25 8.80
CA PHE A 30 -14.11 6.01 7.59
C PHE A 30 -13.33 5.54 6.36
N HIS A 31 -12.10 5.03 6.53
CA HIS A 31 -11.35 4.39 5.44
C HIS A 31 -12.03 3.09 4.97
N GLN A 32 -12.53 2.27 5.90
CA GLN A 32 -13.32 1.09 5.54
C GLN A 32 -14.65 1.45 4.89
N LEU A 33 -15.31 2.53 5.32
CA LEU A 33 -16.52 3.04 4.66
C LEU A 33 -16.22 3.50 3.23
N HIS A 34 -15.12 4.23 3.02
CA HIS A 34 -14.66 4.61 1.68
C HIS A 34 -14.43 3.37 0.80
N GLU A 35 -13.74 2.35 1.32
CA GLU A 35 -13.55 1.08 0.61
C GLU A 35 -14.88 0.39 0.25
N MET A 36 -15.88 0.44 1.13
CA MET A 36 -17.23 -0.05 0.79
C MET A 36 -17.85 0.78 -0.33
N ILE A 37 -17.75 2.11 -0.25
CA ILE A 37 -18.29 3.04 -1.24
C ILE A 37 -17.67 2.76 -2.63
N GLN A 38 -16.35 2.56 -2.70
CA GLN A 38 -15.66 2.21 -3.95
C GLN A 38 -16.27 0.96 -4.60
N PHE A 39 -16.50 -0.11 -3.82
CA PHE A 39 -17.12 -1.34 -4.34
C PHE A 39 -18.58 -1.18 -4.76
N ILE A 40 -19.41 -0.46 -3.98
CA ILE A 40 -20.84 -0.31 -4.32
C ILE A 40 -21.04 0.67 -5.48
N MET A 41 -20.13 1.64 -5.66
CA MET A 41 -20.15 2.59 -6.76
C MET A 41 -19.48 2.04 -8.02
N GLY A 42 -18.62 1.03 -7.90
CA GLY A 42 -17.94 0.40 -9.04
C GLY A 42 -16.71 1.16 -9.50
N TRP A 43 -16.00 1.78 -8.55
CA TRP A 43 -14.74 2.51 -8.78
C TRP A 43 -13.53 1.70 -8.30
N ASP A 44 -12.35 2.11 -8.79
CA ASP A 44 -11.09 1.36 -8.66
C ASP A 44 -10.15 1.93 -7.59
N ASN A 45 -10.57 2.98 -6.89
CA ASN A 45 -9.86 3.58 -5.77
C ASN A 45 -8.46 4.10 -6.12
N TYR A 46 -8.36 4.89 -7.20
CA TYR A 46 -7.11 5.50 -7.67
C TYR A 46 -6.80 6.83 -6.98
N HIS A 47 -7.83 7.54 -6.51
CA HIS A 47 -7.70 8.94 -6.12
C HIS A 47 -7.91 9.19 -4.63
N LEU A 48 -7.56 10.41 -4.21
CA LEU A 48 -7.80 10.89 -2.84
C LEU A 48 -9.30 10.99 -2.54
N TYR A 49 -9.63 10.94 -1.25
CA TYR A 49 -11.00 11.06 -0.78
C TYR A 49 -11.07 11.78 0.58
N GLU A 50 -12.23 12.33 0.86
CA GLU A 50 -12.53 12.99 2.13
C GLU A 50 -14.01 12.90 2.48
N PHE A 51 -14.30 12.78 3.78
CA PHE A 51 -15.64 12.93 4.33
C PHE A 51 -15.75 14.24 5.10
N HIS A 52 -16.91 14.90 5.01
CA HIS A 52 -17.25 16.01 5.89
C HIS A 52 -18.46 15.67 6.76
N VAL A 53 -18.22 15.47 8.06
CA VAL A 53 -19.24 15.03 9.02
C VAL A 53 -19.23 15.98 10.21
N ASN A 54 -20.39 16.60 10.52
CA ASN A 54 -20.54 17.52 11.65
C ASN A 54 -19.45 18.62 11.72
N GLY A 55 -19.10 19.20 10.57
CA GLY A 55 -18.10 20.27 10.45
C GLY A 55 -16.65 19.81 10.57
N ARG A 56 -16.38 18.49 10.55
CA ARG A 56 -15.03 17.92 10.56
C ARG A 56 -14.70 17.26 9.23
N ALA A 57 -13.49 17.50 8.76
CA ALA A 57 -12.91 16.79 7.63
C ALA A 57 -12.25 15.49 8.12
N ILE A 58 -12.54 14.37 7.44
CA ILE A 58 -12.00 13.05 7.76
C ILE A 58 -11.49 12.42 6.46
N GLY A 59 -10.17 12.29 6.33
CA GLY A 59 -9.49 11.83 5.13
C GLY A 59 -8.19 11.10 5.47
N LEU A 60 -7.35 10.85 4.47
CA LEU A 60 -5.99 10.37 4.74
C LEU A 60 -5.10 11.60 5.02
N PRO A 61 -4.42 11.68 6.17
CA PRO A 61 -3.51 12.78 6.43
C PRO A 61 -2.36 12.76 5.43
N ASP A 62 -2.17 13.85 4.70
CA ASP A 62 -1.01 14.04 3.85
C ASP A 62 0.04 14.89 4.59
N PRO A 63 1.17 14.29 5.03
CA PRO A 63 2.22 15.05 5.70
C PRO A 63 2.84 16.13 4.79
N THR A 64 2.73 15.99 3.47
CA THR A 64 3.30 16.86 2.44
C THR A 64 2.58 18.20 2.34
N PHE A 65 1.28 18.26 2.66
CA PHE A 65 0.47 19.50 2.62
C PHE A 65 0.13 20.04 4.01
N SER A 66 0.70 19.45 5.07
CA SER A 66 0.41 19.82 6.47
C SER A 66 0.69 21.30 6.82
N TYR A 67 1.54 21.99 6.05
CA TYR A 67 1.84 23.43 6.19
C TYR A 67 1.00 24.33 5.26
N MET A 68 0.30 23.76 4.27
CA MET A 68 -0.59 24.47 3.35
C MET A 68 -2.05 24.42 3.80
N GLU A 69 -2.45 23.34 4.48
CA GLU A 69 -3.79 23.16 5.01
C GLU A 69 -3.94 23.74 6.42
N ASN A 70 -4.56 24.91 6.53
CA ASN A 70 -4.99 25.50 7.82
C ASN A 70 -6.20 24.78 8.46
N ARG A 71 -6.52 23.55 8.01
CA ARG A 71 -7.67 22.76 8.47
C ARG A 71 -7.22 21.47 9.13
N GLU A 72 -7.86 21.11 10.24
CA GLU A 72 -7.62 19.82 10.89
C GLU A 72 -8.34 18.71 10.12
N VAL A 73 -7.58 17.80 9.50
CA VAL A 73 -8.11 16.58 8.86
C VAL A 73 -7.86 15.40 9.79
N LEU A 74 -8.93 14.73 10.21
CA LEU A 74 -8.82 13.54 11.06
C LEU A 74 -8.47 12.31 10.23
N ASP A 75 -7.62 11.42 10.78
CA ASP A 75 -7.18 10.20 10.07
C ASP A 75 -8.31 9.18 9.92
N ALA A 76 -8.81 9.02 8.68
CA ALA A 76 -9.88 8.10 8.32
C ALA A 76 -9.60 6.64 8.67
N ARG A 77 -8.34 6.24 8.88
CA ARG A 77 -7.96 4.87 9.30
C ARG A 77 -8.16 4.64 10.80
N ARG A 78 -8.38 5.71 11.56
CA ARG A 78 -8.51 5.68 13.04
C ARG A 78 -9.90 6.09 13.50
N GLU A 79 -10.55 7.00 12.76
CA GLU A 79 -11.89 7.49 13.07
C GLU A 79 -12.96 6.48 12.63
N THR A 80 -13.79 6.03 13.56
CA THR A 80 -14.92 5.12 13.30
C THR A 80 -16.21 5.88 13.01
N VAL A 81 -17.08 5.31 12.18
CA VAL A 81 -18.34 5.95 11.80
C VAL A 81 -19.21 6.26 13.02
N GLN A 82 -19.36 5.30 13.95
CA GLN A 82 -20.15 5.50 15.18
C GLN A 82 -19.67 6.64 16.08
N LYS A 83 -18.39 7.03 16.00
CA LYS A 83 -17.83 8.13 16.81
C LYS A 83 -18.39 9.48 16.36
N HIS A 84 -18.75 9.60 15.09
CA HIS A 84 -19.20 10.85 14.46
C HIS A 84 -20.68 10.84 14.13
N VAL A 85 -21.24 9.67 13.86
CA VAL A 85 -22.60 9.47 13.40
C VAL A 85 -23.33 8.62 14.43
N THR A 86 -24.33 9.17 15.11
CA THR A 86 -25.02 8.49 16.22
C THR A 86 -26.55 8.49 16.11
N LYS A 87 -27.09 9.16 15.09
CA LYS A 87 -28.53 9.36 14.91
C LYS A 87 -28.96 9.05 13.49
N GLU A 88 -30.16 8.51 13.35
CA GLU A 88 -30.86 8.44 12.07
C GLU A 88 -31.05 9.85 11.49
N ASN A 89 -31.16 9.93 10.18
CA ASN A 89 -31.24 11.15 9.38
C ASN A 89 -29.99 12.06 9.48
N THR A 90 -28.87 11.55 10.00
CA THR A 90 -27.59 12.24 9.87
C THR A 90 -27.19 12.25 8.39
N VAL A 91 -26.90 13.43 7.86
CA VAL A 91 -26.42 13.64 6.48
C VAL A 91 -24.98 14.14 6.54
N PHE A 92 -24.12 13.58 5.70
CA PHE A 92 -22.73 14.00 5.56
C PHE A 92 -22.28 13.83 4.11
N SER A 93 -21.20 14.52 3.72
CA SER A 93 -20.67 14.42 2.35
C SER A 93 -19.45 13.49 2.28
N TYR A 94 -19.29 12.90 1.11
CA TYR A 94 -18.12 12.13 0.70
C TYR A 94 -17.66 12.62 -0.67
N THR A 95 -16.44 13.12 -0.75
CA THR A 95 -15.79 13.53 -2.00
C THR A 95 -14.74 12.50 -2.36
N TYR A 96 -14.77 12.02 -3.60
CA TYR A 96 -13.77 11.14 -4.20
C TYR A 96 -13.20 11.82 -5.44
N ASP A 97 -11.90 11.69 -5.65
CA ASP A 97 -11.17 12.36 -6.71
C ASP A 97 -11.25 13.89 -6.59
N PHE A 98 -10.18 14.51 -6.09
CA PHE A 98 -10.13 15.97 -5.94
C PHE A 98 -9.90 16.69 -7.28
N GLY A 99 -9.55 15.98 -8.35
CA GLY A 99 -9.51 16.50 -9.71
C GLY A 99 -10.91 16.59 -10.31
N ASP A 100 -11.61 15.47 -10.36
CA ASP A 100 -12.96 15.37 -10.95
C ASP A 100 -14.09 15.82 -10.01
N ASP A 101 -13.81 15.96 -8.70
CA ASP A 101 -14.70 16.41 -7.63
C ASP A 101 -16.00 15.61 -7.52
N TRP A 102 -15.91 14.27 -7.47
CA TRP A 102 -17.08 13.40 -7.30
C TRP A 102 -17.65 13.50 -5.89
N ARG A 103 -18.61 14.43 -5.73
CA ARG A 103 -19.32 14.68 -4.48
C ARG A 103 -20.54 13.79 -4.31
N HIS A 104 -20.68 13.27 -3.11
CA HIS A 104 -21.79 12.43 -2.71
C HIS A 104 -22.43 12.93 -1.44
N THR A 105 -23.75 12.81 -1.40
CA THR A 105 -24.53 12.95 -0.18
C THR A 105 -24.80 11.56 0.42
N VAL A 106 -24.36 11.34 1.66
CA VAL A 106 -24.63 10.11 2.42
C VAL A 106 -25.61 10.40 3.55
N THR A 107 -26.73 9.68 3.57
CA THR A 107 -27.78 9.80 4.58
C THR A 107 -27.91 8.50 5.36
N VAL A 108 -27.87 8.58 6.69
CA VAL A 108 -28.14 7.44 7.57
C VAL A 108 -29.64 7.28 7.70
N VAL A 109 -30.21 6.32 7.00
CA VAL A 109 -31.66 6.12 6.93
C VAL A 109 -32.19 5.44 8.19
N ARG A 110 -31.45 4.43 8.69
CA ARG A 110 -31.90 3.62 9.83
C ARG A 110 -30.72 3.10 10.65
N ILE A 111 -30.90 3.02 11.97
CA ILE A 111 -29.95 2.40 12.91
C ILE A 111 -30.66 1.27 13.66
N ASP A 112 -30.35 0.03 13.28
CA ASP A 112 -30.94 -1.16 13.88
C ASP A 112 -30.03 -1.72 14.99
N SER A 113 -30.61 -2.04 16.14
CA SER A 113 -29.91 -2.77 17.21
C SER A 113 -30.45 -4.20 17.33
N SER A 114 -29.60 -5.21 17.09
CA SER A 114 -30.00 -6.62 17.22
C SER A 114 -28.82 -7.49 17.68
N THR A 115 -29.13 -8.66 18.22
CA THR A 115 -28.13 -9.61 18.72
C THR A 115 -27.67 -10.62 17.67
N VAL A 116 -28.26 -10.62 16.47
CA VAL A 116 -28.12 -11.72 15.48
C VAL A 116 -27.71 -11.25 14.07
N ILE A 117 -27.25 -10.01 13.88
CA ILE A 117 -26.95 -9.51 12.52
C ILE A 117 -25.52 -9.89 12.07
N ASP A 118 -25.37 -10.33 10.82
CA ASP A 118 -24.08 -10.52 10.16
C ASP A 118 -23.40 -9.14 9.95
N PRO A 119 -22.17 -8.91 10.44
CA PRO A 119 -21.48 -7.62 10.28
C PRO A 119 -20.99 -7.36 8.85
N VAL A 120 -21.13 -8.31 7.92
CA VAL A 120 -20.76 -8.13 6.51
C VAL A 120 -21.63 -7.05 5.86
N PRO A 121 -21.03 -6.08 5.15
CA PRO A 121 -21.82 -5.07 4.47
C PRO A 121 -22.63 -5.66 3.33
N VAL A 122 -23.84 -5.13 3.13
CA VAL A 122 -24.80 -5.62 2.13
C VAL A 122 -25.39 -4.44 1.37
N CYS A 123 -25.35 -4.48 0.04
CA CYS A 123 -26.10 -3.61 -0.83
C CYS A 123 -27.56 -4.07 -0.89
N LEU A 124 -28.48 -3.18 -0.51
CA LEU A 124 -29.93 -3.40 -0.47
C LEU A 124 -30.63 -2.92 -1.74
N GLY A 125 -30.11 -1.87 -2.37
CA GLY A 125 -30.73 -1.25 -3.54
C GLY A 125 -29.82 -0.27 -4.23
N GLY A 126 -30.22 0.17 -5.42
CA GLY A 126 -29.52 1.21 -6.18
C GLY A 126 -30.05 1.31 -7.60
N ALA A 127 -29.57 2.32 -8.31
CA ALA A 127 -29.85 2.50 -9.73
C ALA A 127 -28.65 3.14 -10.45
N ARG A 128 -28.50 2.79 -11.73
CA ARG A 128 -27.52 3.34 -12.68
C ARG A 128 -26.06 3.01 -12.35
N SER A 129 -25.22 2.91 -13.38
CA SER A 129 -23.77 2.80 -13.23
C SER A 129 -23.18 4.15 -12.80
N CYS A 130 -22.13 4.14 -12.00
CA CYS A 130 -21.37 5.37 -11.74
C CYS A 130 -20.54 5.78 -12.95
N PRO A 131 -20.18 7.07 -13.07
CA PRO A 131 -19.27 7.53 -14.10
C PRO A 131 -17.97 6.70 -14.12
N PRO A 132 -17.41 6.41 -15.30
CA PRO A 132 -16.08 5.79 -15.40
C PRO A 132 -15.01 6.64 -14.69
N GLU A 133 -13.96 6.01 -14.20
CA GLU A 133 -12.79 6.71 -13.66
C GLU A 133 -12.21 7.68 -14.71
N ASP A 134 -11.71 8.83 -14.26
CA ASP A 134 -11.00 9.83 -15.08
C ASP A 134 -11.80 10.41 -16.26
N VAL A 135 -13.14 10.35 -16.22
CA VAL A 135 -13.96 10.92 -17.30
C VAL A 135 -13.96 12.46 -17.32
N GLY A 136 -13.52 13.13 -16.24
CA GLY A 136 -13.43 14.59 -16.17
C GLY A 136 -14.59 15.25 -15.43
N GLY A 137 -15.12 14.59 -14.39
CA GLY A 137 -16.19 15.12 -13.56
C GLY A 137 -17.60 15.08 -14.20
N ALA A 138 -18.59 15.61 -13.48
CA ALA A 138 -20.01 15.45 -13.82
C ALA A 138 -20.38 16.03 -15.20
N TRP A 139 -19.74 17.12 -15.61
CA TRP A 139 -19.98 17.76 -16.90
C TRP A 139 -19.48 16.88 -18.06
N ALA A 140 -18.25 16.38 -17.97
CA ALA A 140 -17.68 15.54 -19.01
C ALA A 140 -18.39 14.18 -19.10
N TYR A 141 -18.84 13.64 -17.97
CA TYR A 141 -19.70 12.46 -17.96
C TYR A 141 -21.01 12.66 -18.73
N GLN A 142 -21.70 13.79 -18.52
CA GLN A 142 -22.93 14.09 -19.25
C GLN A 142 -22.67 14.27 -20.75
N HIS A 143 -21.58 14.95 -21.11
CA HIS A 143 -21.14 15.10 -22.51
C HIS A 143 -20.85 13.74 -23.16
N MET A 144 -20.15 12.85 -22.45
CA MET A 144 -19.88 11.48 -22.90
C MET A 144 -21.19 10.72 -23.17
N LEU A 145 -22.18 10.79 -22.28
CA LEU A 145 -23.48 10.15 -22.49
C LEU A 145 -24.22 10.72 -23.72
N GLU A 146 -24.18 12.04 -23.90
CA GLU A 146 -24.78 12.70 -25.07
C GLU A 146 -24.11 12.22 -26.37
N ALA A 147 -22.78 12.20 -26.41
CA ALA A 147 -21.99 11.72 -27.54
C ALA A 147 -22.28 10.24 -27.88
N LEU A 148 -22.35 9.38 -26.86
CA LEU A 148 -22.63 7.95 -27.02
C LEU A 148 -24.09 7.63 -27.36
N SER A 149 -25.03 8.53 -27.04
CA SER A 149 -26.44 8.38 -27.43
C SER A 149 -26.74 8.93 -28.83
N THR A 150 -25.87 9.78 -29.37
CA THR A 150 -26.04 10.45 -30.67
C THR A 150 -25.28 9.72 -31.79
N PRO A 151 -25.97 9.11 -32.79
CA PRO A 151 -25.31 8.23 -33.77
C PRO A 151 -24.17 8.87 -34.58
N ASN A 152 -24.27 10.16 -34.89
CA ASN A 152 -23.29 10.89 -35.72
C ASN A 152 -22.51 11.96 -34.93
N HIS A 153 -22.40 11.82 -33.60
CA HIS A 153 -21.62 12.77 -32.81
C HIS A 153 -20.12 12.67 -33.17
N PRO A 154 -19.42 13.79 -33.37
CA PRO A 154 -18.01 13.78 -33.80
C PRO A 154 -17.10 13.03 -32.81
N GLU A 155 -17.38 13.13 -31.51
CA GLU A 155 -16.57 12.51 -30.44
C GLU A 155 -17.04 11.08 -30.07
N ARG A 156 -18.06 10.52 -30.74
CA ARG A 156 -18.59 9.18 -30.40
C ARG A 156 -17.52 8.09 -30.49
N ALA A 157 -16.71 8.12 -31.55
CA ALA A 157 -15.68 7.11 -31.79
C ALA A 157 -14.58 7.19 -30.71
N GLU A 158 -14.16 8.39 -30.35
CA GLU A 158 -13.15 8.64 -29.31
C GLU A 158 -13.61 8.12 -27.95
N PHE A 159 -14.84 8.44 -27.52
CA PHE A 159 -15.36 7.89 -26.26
C PHE A 159 -15.55 6.38 -26.30
N THR A 160 -15.95 5.80 -27.43
CA THR A 160 -16.08 4.34 -27.56
C THR A 160 -14.72 3.65 -27.44
N GLU A 161 -13.68 4.22 -28.05
CA GLU A 161 -12.31 3.72 -27.97
C GLU A 161 -11.74 3.87 -26.54
N TRP A 162 -11.93 5.03 -25.93
CA TRP A 162 -11.47 5.32 -24.57
C TRP A 162 -12.08 4.37 -23.52
N LEU A 163 -13.38 4.11 -23.61
CA LEU A 163 -14.06 3.17 -22.70
C LEU A 163 -13.52 1.74 -22.83
N GLY A 164 -13.05 1.33 -24.02
CA GLY A 164 -12.48 0.00 -24.28
C GLY A 164 -13.46 -1.18 -24.13
N GLN A 165 -14.66 -0.96 -23.60
CA GLN A 165 -15.72 -1.92 -23.37
C GLN A 165 -17.10 -1.24 -23.41
N GLU A 166 -18.18 -2.02 -23.55
CA GLU A 166 -19.54 -1.48 -23.46
C GLU A 166 -19.82 -0.93 -22.06
N TYR A 167 -20.11 0.37 -21.98
CA TYR A 167 -20.58 1.03 -20.77
C TYR A 167 -22.09 1.26 -20.87
N ASP A 168 -22.84 0.67 -19.94
CA ASP A 168 -24.29 0.90 -19.79
C ASP A 168 -24.54 1.75 -18.55
N ALA A 169 -24.94 3.01 -18.77
CA ALA A 169 -25.23 3.98 -17.72
C ALA A 169 -26.41 3.56 -16.84
N GLU A 170 -27.33 2.71 -17.32
CA GLU A 170 -28.53 2.31 -16.58
C GLU A 170 -28.37 0.98 -15.83
N ARG A 171 -27.31 0.22 -16.13
CA ARG A 171 -27.06 -1.08 -15.49
C ARG A 171 -26.71 -0.93 -14.00
N PHE A 172 -27.35 -1.73 -13.16
CA PHE A 172 -26.94 -1.90 -11.77
C PHE A 172 -27.47 -3.24 -11.21
N SER A 173 -26.67 -3.92 -10.38
CA SER A 173 -27.05 -5.19 -9.73
C SER A 173 -26.53 -5.28 -8.30
N CYS A 174 -27.45 -5.30 -7.32
CA CYS A 174 -27.10 -5.55 -5.92
C CYS A 174 -26.44 -6.91 -5.72
N ASP A 175 -26.84 -7.94 -6.48
CA ASP A 175 -26.30 -9.28 -6.34
C ASP A 175 -24.82 -9.33 -6.73
N GLU A 176 -24.45 -8.66 -7.83
CA GLU A 176 -23.05 -8.53 -8.27
C GLU A 176 -22.21 -7.80 -7.22
N VAL A 177 -22.73 -6.67 -6.70
CA VAL A 177 -22.07 -5.90 -5.63
C VAL A 177 -21.92 -6.75 -4.37
N ASN A 178 -22.95 -7.48 -3.95
CA ASN A 178 -22.93 -8.31 -2.74
C ASN A 178 -21.94 -9.47 -2.84
N VAL A 179 -21.72 -10.04 -4.03
CA VAL A 179 -20.65 -11.02 -4.27
C VAL A 179 -19.27 -10.38 -4.01
N ILE A 180 -19.05 -9.16 -4.50
CA ILE A 180 -17.79 -8.41 -4.31
C ILE A 180 -17.58 -8.05 -2.83
N LEU A 181 -18.60 -7.52 -2.15
CA LEU A 181 -18.55 -7.18 -0.72
C LEU A 181 -18.21 -8.40 0.13
N LYS A 182 -18.85 -9.55 -0.15
CA LYS A 182 -18.59 -10.81 0.57
C LYS A 182 -17.17 -11.33 0.33
N LYS A 183 -16.65 -11.21 -0.90
CA LYS A 183 -15.26 -11.56 -1.25
C LYS A 183 -14.25 -10.73 -0.46
N HIS A 184 -14.54 -9.45 -0.23
CA HIS A 184 -13.64 -8.51 0.44
C HIS A 184 -13.96 -8.27 1.92
N LYS A 185 -14.84 -9.06 2.54
CA LYS A 185 -15.29 -8.88 3.94
C LYS A 185 -14.17 -8.66 4.97
N ASN A 186 -13.02 -9.30 4.79
CA ASN A 186 -11.89 -9.19 5.72
C ASN A 186 -11.20 -7.82 5.69
N LYS A 187 -11.34 -7.07 4.58
CA LYS A 187 -10.88 -5.68 4.42
C LYS A 187 -11.92 -4.71 4.99
N LEU A 188 -13.19 -5.01 4.73
CA LEU A 188 -14.32 -4.12 4.99
C LEU A 188 -14.77 -4.09 6.46
N ILE A 189 -14.53 -5.15 7.22
CA ILE A 189 -15.05 -5.28 8.60
C ILE A 189 -13.90 -5.24 9.61
N PRO A 190 -14.06 -4.60 10.78
CA PRO A 190 -13.14 -4.74 11.89
C PRO A 190 -12.85 -6.20 12.24
N LYS A 191 -11.56 -6.54 12.43
CA LYS A 191 -11.12 -7.91 12.77
C LYS A 191 -11.81 -8.49 14.00
N SER A 192 -12.24 -7.63 14.92
CA SER A 192 -12.96 -7.97 16.15
C SER A 192 -14.36 -8.55 15.91
N LEU A 193 -14.99 -8.23 14.78
CA LEU A 193 -16.36 -8.67 14.44
C LEU A 193 -16.38 -9.89 13.52
N ILE A 194 -15.25 -10.24 12.91
CA ILE A 194 -15.13 -11.48 12.14
C ILE A 194 -15.07 -12.62 13.15
N GLN A 195 -16.22 -13.27 13.42
CA GLN A 195 -16.25 -14.56 14.11
C GLN A 195 -15.48 -15.56 13.25
N GLN A 196 -14.19 -15.73 13.56
CA GLN A 196 -13.44 -16.85 13.03
C GLN A 196 -14.01 -18.11 13.69
N PRO A 197 -14.38 -19.18 12.95
CA PRO A 197 -14.35 -20.50 13.57
C PRO A 197 -12.94 -20.61 14.15
N GLU A 198 -12.81 -20.97 15.43
CA GLU A 198 -11.52 -21.02 16.11
C GLU A 198 -10.49 -21.67 15.18
N LEU A 199 -9.69 -20.84 14.51
CA LEU A 199 -8.42 -21.26 13.98
C LEU A 199 -7.71 -21.63 15.27
N LYS A 200 -7.65 -22.93 15.59
CA LYS A 200 -6.76 -23.46 16.61
C LYS A 200 -5.49 -22.68 16.42
N LYS A 201 -5.20 -21.75 17.35
CA LYS A 201 -4.05 -20.86 17.22
C LYS A 201 -2.91 -21.79 16.85
N PRO A 202 -2.22 -21.57 15.72
CA PRO A 202 -1.14 -22.47 15.33
C PRO A 202 -0.30 -22.65 16.57
N VAL A 203 -0.10 -23.91 16.98
CA VAL A 203 0.58 -24.23 18.23
C VAL A 203 1.94 -23.55 18.14
N LYS A 204 2.04 -22.38 18.78
CA LYS A 204 3.19 -21.52 18.63
C LYS A 204 4.18 -22.04 19.63
N LEU A 205 5.20 -22.73 19.13
CA LEU A 205 6.33 -23.11 19.95
C LEU A 205 6.93 -21.82 20.56
N THR A 206 6.73 -21.62 21.85
CA THR A 206 7.27 -20.45 22.55
C THR A 206 8.75 -20.68 22.84
N LYS A 207 9.53 -19.60 22.96
CA LYS A 207 10.95 -19.68 23.36
C LYS A 207 11.11 -20.44 24.69
N SER A 208 10.18 -20.26 25.62
CA SER A 208 10.18 -20.97 26.90
C SER A 208 9.91 -22.48 26.74
N ALA A 209 8.93 -22.86 25.91
CA ALA A 209 8.62 -24.26 25.65
C ALA A 209 9.77 -24.96 24.92
N LEU A 210 10.34 -24.31 23.89
CA LEU A 210 11.54 -24.77 23.19
C LEU A 210 12.70 -24.96 24.18
N ASN A 211 13.02 -23.94 24.98
CA ASN A 211 14.12 -24.01 25.95
C ASN A 211 13.92 -25.13 26.97
N LYS A 212 12.69 -25.35 27.45
CA LYS A 212 12.39 -26.45 28.37
C LYS A 212 12.65 -27.81 27.72
N HIS A 213 12.26 -27.97 26.45
CA HIS A 213 12.46 -29.20 25.71
C HIS A 213 13.94 -29.44 25.39
N LEU A 214 14.66 -28.45 24.87
CA LEU A 214 16.09 -28.55 24.54
C LEU A 214 16.95 -28.94 25.76
N LYS A 215 16.61 -28.47 26.96
CA LYS A 215 17.31 -28.82 28.21
C LYS A 215 17.16 -30.29 28.62
N GLN A 216 16.15 -30.99 28.10
CA GLN A 216 15.89 -32.39 28.41
C GLN A 216 16.51 -33.34 27.38
N MET A 217 17.02 -32.80 26.26
CA MET A 217 17.64 -33.60 25.20
C MET A 217 19.11 -33.89 25.51
N SER A 218 19.54 -35.09 25.14
CA SER A 218 20.95 -35.47 25.12
C SER A 218 21.72 -34.72 24.02
N ARG A 219 23.05 -34.79 24.08
CA ARG A 219 23.91 -34.17 23.05
C ARG A 219 23.61 -34.72 21.65
N ASP A 220 23.44 -36.04 21.53
CA ASP A 220 23.24 -36.69 20.24
C ASP A 220 21.87 -36.34 19.64
N GLU A 221 20.82 -36.26 20.47
CA GLU A 221 19.50 -35.80 20.03
C GLU A 221 19.52 -34.33 19.57
N LEU A 222 20.28 -33.47 20.24
CA LEU A 222 20.46 -32.07 19.82
C LEU A 222 21.18 -31.98 18.46
N VAL A 223 22.21 -32.81 18.26
CA VAL A 223 22.93 -32.88 16.98
C VAL A 223 22.00 -33.32 15.85
N GLU A 224 21.19 -34.35 16.08
CA GLU A 224 20.23 -34.83 15.07
C GLU A 224 19.12 -33.79 14.78
N LEU A 225 18.65 -33.06 15.80
CA LEU A 225 17.70 -31.97 15.60
C LEU A 225 18.29 -30.84 14.73
N VAL A 226 19.54 -30.43 14.98
CA VAL A 226 20.21 -29.39 14.18
C VAL A 226 20.40 -29.86 12.73
N LYS A 227 20.79 -31.12 12.50
CA LYS A 227 20.88 -31.69 11.15
C LYS A 227 19.53 -31.72 10.45
N ALA A 228 18.46 -32.09 11.16
CA ALA A 228 17.11 -32.07 10.61
C ALA A 228 16.67 -30.63 10.26
N CYS A 229 16.98 -29.64 11.11
CA CYS A 229 16.71 -28.24 10.82
C CYS A 229 17.48 -27.75 9.58
N TYR A 230 18.76 -28.10 9.45
CA TYR A 230 19.57 -27.79 8.27
C TYR A 230 18.94 -28.36 7.00
N GLY A 231 18.53 -29.63 7.01
CA GLY A 231 17.90 -30.28 5.85
C GLY A 231 16.48 -29.77 5.52
N ALA A 232 15.80 -29.13 6.48
CA ALA A 232 14.41 -28.71 6.33
C ALA A 232 14.23 -27.31 5.73
N SER A 233 15.25 -26.44 5.76
CA SER A 233 15.10 -25.05 5.32
C SER A 233 16.41 -24.44 4.80
N LYS A 234 16.35 -23.86 3.60
CA LYS A 234 17.47 -23.11 3.02
C LYS A 234 17.89 -21.91 3.84
N ASP A 235 16.95 -21.25 4.52
CA ASP A 235 17.26 -20.14 5.42
C ASP A 235 18.06 -20.60 6.65
N ILE A 236 17.74 -21.80 7.17
CA ILE A 236 18.49 -22.40 8.28
C ILE A 236 19.88 -22.84 7.82
N GLU A 237 19.99 -23.43 6.63
CA GLU A 237 21.28 -23.76 6.00
C GLU A 237 22.18 -22.52 5.91
N LYS A 238 21.68 -21.40 5.37
CA LYS A 238 22.43 -20.13 5.30
C LYS A 238 22.77 -19.59 6.69
N PHE A 239 21.82 -19.59 7.62
CA PHE A 239 22.03 -19.12 8.99
C PHE A 239 23.13 -19.92 9.70
N LEU A 240 23.10 -21.25 9.59
CA LEU A 240 24.11 -22.12 10.18
C LEU A 240 25.46 -21.96 9.48
N ALA A 241 25.49 -21.80 8.16
CA ALA A 241 26.72 -21.52 7.42
C ALA A 241 27.41 -20.26 7.94
N VAL A 242 26.68 -19.16 8.13
CA VAL A 242 27.22 -17.94 8.74
C VAL A 242 27.75 -18.18 10.17
N LYS A 243 27.00 -18.93 11.00
CA LYS A 243 27.41 -19.19 12.38
C LYS A 243 28.59 -20.15 12.52
N ILE A 244 28.81 -21.04 11.56
CA ILE A 244 29.83 -22.09 11.62
C ILE A 244 31.08 -21.71 10.82
N LEU A 245 30.90 -21.18 9.61
CA LEU A 245 31.98 -20.85 8.68
C LEU A 245 32.42 -19.38 8.78
N GLY A 246 31.64 -18.52 9.44
CA GLY A 246 32.01 -17.13 9.69
C GLY A 246 32.13 -16.29 8.42
N ASP A 247 33.22 -15.55 8.30
CA ASP A 247 33.41 -14.52 7.27
C ASP A 247 33.33 -15.06 5.84
N GLU A 248 33.85 -16.28 5.59
CA GLU A 248 33.79 -16.92 4.27
C GLU A 248 32.33 -17.14 3.82
N ALA A 249 31.44 -17.56 4.72
CA ALA A 249 30.02 -17.72 4.39
C ALA A 249 29.34 -16.36 4.19
N VAL A 250 29.72 -15.34 4.96
CA VAL A 250 29.19 -13.99 4.82
C VAL A 250 29.55 -13.40 3.45
N GLU A 251 30.81 -13.55 3.01
CA GLU A 251 31.30 -13.07 1.72
C GLU A 251 30.61 -13.80 0.55
N ASN A 252 30.49 -15.13 0.63
CA ASN A 252 29.76 -15.92 -0.37
C ASN A 252 28.28 -15.50 -0.48
N LEU A 253 27.61 -15.28 0.65
CA LEU A 253 26.24 -14.76 0.67
C LEU A 253 26.19 -13.35 0.11
N PHE A 254 27.16 -12.48 0.41
CA PHE A 254 27.17 -11.12 -0.15
C PHE A 254 27.14 -11.17 -1.69
N HIS A 255 27.95 -12.03 -2.32
CA HIS A 255 27.94 -12.20 -3.77
C HIS A 255 26.61 -12.76 -4.30
N GLU A 256 26.00 -13.73 -3.60
CA GLU A 256 24.67 -14.25 -3.96
C GLU A 256 23.60 -13.14 -3.91
N TYR A 257 23.55 -12.36 -2.83
CA TYR A 257 22.54 -11.33 -2.63
C TYR A 257 22.77 -10.10 -3.51
N ARG A 258 24.03 -9.74 -3.79
CA ARG A 258 24.37 -8.75 -4.81
C ARG A 258 23.77 -9.12 -6.16
N LYS A 259 24.05 -10.33 -6.63
CA LYS A 259 23.50 -10.83 -7.91
C LYS A 259 21.98 -10.87 -7.88
N LYS A 260 21.37 -11.24 -6.76
CA LYS A 260 19.91 -11.23 -6.60
C LYS A 260 19.34 -9.82 -6.79
N ILE A 261 19.90 -8.81 -6.10
CA ILE A 261 19.46 -7.41 -6.20
C ILE A 261 19.63 -6.88 -7.61
N GLU A 262 20.81 -7.03 -8.21
CA GLU A 262 21.09 -6.56 -9.58
C GLU A 262 20.08 -7.15 -10.58
N ASN A 263 19.74 -8.44 -10.47
CA ASN A 263 18.78 -9.11 -11.35
C ASN A 263 17.33 -8.63 -11.20
N GLU A 264 16.96 -8.01 -10.08
CA GLU A 264 15.62 -7.42 -9.91
C GLU A 264 15.48 -6.08 -10.66
N PHE A 265 16.59 -5.44 -11.03
CA PHE A 265 16.62 -4.28 -11.93
C PHE A 265 16.94 -4.72 -13.36
N PHE A 266 18.11 -5.33 -13.55
CA PHE A 266 18.69 -5.73 -14.82
C PHE A 266 18.97 -7.25 -14.84
N PRO A 267 18.00 -8.08 -15.23
CA PRO A 267 18.22 -9.52 -15.29
C PRO A 267 19.21 -9.90 -16.40
N GLU A 268 20.01 -10.95 -16.19
CA GLU A 268 20.93 -11.49 -17.22
C GLU A 268 20.23 -11.88 -18.53
N ARG A 269 18.94 -12.22 -18.46
CA ARG A 269 18.09 -12.58 -19.60
C ARG A 269 16.70 -11.98 -19.47
N GLY A 270 16.18 -11.46 -20.57
CA GLY A 270 14.85 -10.84 -20.64
C GLY A 270 14.90 -9.32 -20.46
N HIS A 271 13.73 -8.73 -20.23
CA HIS A 271 13.57 -7.28 -20.05
C HIS A 271 13.80 -6.85 -18.60
N ALA A 272 14.17 -5.58 -18.42
CA ALA A 272 14.29 -4.95 -17.11
C ALA A 272 12.99 -5.12 -16.29
N LYS A 273 13.12 -5.41 -15.00
CA LYS A 273 11.98 -5.85 -14.15
C LYS A 273 11.51 -4.83 -13.12
N LEU A 274 12.41 -3.96 -12.64
CA LEU A 274 12.15 -2.95 -11.61
C LEU A 274 11.42 -3.47 -10.35
N ARG A 275 11.86 -4.61 -9.80
CA ARG A 275 11.20 -5.24 -8.64
C ARG A 275 11.78 -4.74 -7.31
N LEU A 276 11.50 -3.48 -7.00
CA LEU A 276 12.04 -2.78 -5.82
C LEU A 276 11.80 -3.53 -4.50
N GLN A 277 10.61 -4.10 -4.31
CA GLN A 277 10.26 -4.80 -3.07
C GLN A 277 11.09 -6.07 -2.86
N GLU A 278 11.35 -6.84 -3.92
CA GLU A 278 12.11 -8.08 -3.83
C GLU A 278 13.60 -7.81 -3.57
N ALA A 279 14.14 -6.75 -4.18
CA ALA A 279 15.49 -6.28 -3.89
C ALA A 279 15.63 -5.79 -2.43
N LYS A 280 14.67 -5.02 -1.91
CA LYS A 280 14.66 -4.62 -0.47
C LYS A 280 14.57 -5.82 0.46
N LYS A 281 13.70 -6.80 0.16
CA LYS A 281 13.60 -8.05 0.94
C LYS A 281 14.93 -8.80 0.97
N ALA A 282 15.66 -8.84 -0.16
CA ALA A 282 16.97 -9.47 -0.22
C ALA A 282 17.97 -8.80 0.74
N ILE A 283 18.03 -7.46 0.76
CA ILE A 283 18.89 -6.70 1.69
C ILE A 283 18.53 -7.03 3.14
N SER A 284 17.26 -6.91 3.52
CA SER A 284 16.82 -7.17 4.90
C SER A 284 17.05 -8.63 5.35
N GLU A 285 16.93 -9.57 4.42
CA GLU A 285 17.23 -10.97 4.67
C GLU A 285 18.73 -11.19 4.93
N PHE A 286 19.60 -10.58 4.12
CA PHE A 286 21.05 -10.63 4.31
C PHE A 286 21.47 -10.01 5.65
N GLU A 287 20.94 -8.83 5.99
CA GLU A 287 21.19 -8.15 7.26
C GLU A 287 20.81 -9.04 8.45
N ARG A 288 19.64 -9.67 8.39
CA ARG A 288 19.15 -10.57 9.44
C ARG A 288 20.03 -11.83 9.60
N LEU A 289 20.54 -12.37 8.49
CA LEU A 289 21.36 -13.57 8.50
C LEU A 289 22.78 -13.30 9.01
N THR A 290 23.38 -12.19 8.58
CA THR A 290 24.81 -11.93 8.77
C THR A 290 25.10 -10.92 9.87
N GLY A 291 24.26 -9.90 10.04
CA GLY A 291 24.56 -8.73 10.88
C GLY A 291 25.80 -7.95 10.41
N ASN A 292 26.31 -8.20 9.21
CA ASN A 292 27.54 -7.58 8.72
C ASN A 292 27.24 -6.18 8.16
N VAL A 293 27.60 -5.14 8.92
CA VAL A 293 27.30 -3.74 8.59
C VAL A 293 27.91 -3.32 7.25
N LYS A 294 29.17 -3.69 7.01
CA LYS A 294 29.91 -3.31 5.79
C LYS A 294 29.23 -3.85 4.52
N TYR A 295 28.99 -5.16 4.44
CA TYR A 295 28.35 -5.74 3.26
C TYR A 295 26.88 -5.34 3.13
N SER A 296 26.18 -5.10 4.25
CA SER A 296 24.81 -4.59 4.21
C SER A 296 24.77 -3.19 3.60
N LEU A 297 25.67 -2.28 4.02
CA LEU A 297 25.83 -0.97 3.42
C LEU A 297 26.13 -1.08 1.91
N GLU A 298 26.99 -2.01 1.53
CA GLU A 298 27.35 -2.21 0.12
C GLU A 298 26.17 -2.69 -0.73
N LEU A 299 25.31 -3.58 -0.22
CA LEU A 299 24.09 -3.97 -0.92
C LEU A 299 23.09 -2.80 -1.06
N LYS A 300 23.01 -1.92 -0.05
CA LYS A 300 22.19 -0.69 -0.13
C LYS A 300 22.72 0.29 -1.18
N LEU A 301 24.04 0.46 -1.26
CA LEU A 301 24.68 1.25 -2.32
C LEU A 301 24.36 0.68 -3.70
N ILE A 302 24.54 -0.64 -3.89
CA ILE A 302 24.22 -1.31 -5.17
C ILE A 302 22.76 -1.11 -5.56
N TYR A 303 21.84 -1.16 -4.60
CA TYR A 303 20.43 -0.89 -4.83
C TYR A 303 20.18 0.53 -5.37
N VAL A 304 20.77 1.55 -4.72
CA VAL A 304 20.62 2.95 -5.15
C VAL A 304 21.30 3.19 -6.50
N GLU A 305 22.52 2.67 -6.68
CA GLU A 305 23.26 2.73 -7.95
C GLU A 305 22.47 2.08 -9.09
N SER A 306 21.84 0.93 -8.84
CA SER A 306 20.99 0.24 -9.81
C SER A 306 19.77 1.07 -10.16
N GLY A 307 19.14 1.74 -9.20
CA GLY A 307 18.03 2.65 -9.46
C GLY A 307 18.43 3.85 -10.30
N VAL A 308 19.50 4.56 -9.92
CA VAL A 308 20.02 5.70 -10.71
C VAL A 308 20.34 5.26 -12.13
N SER A 309 21.03 4.14 -12.30
CA SER A 309 21.31 3.55 -13.62
C SER A 309 20.04 3.23 -14.41
N PHE A 310 18.99 2.73 -13.73
CA PHE A 310 17.71 2.44 -14.34
C PHE A 310 17.05 3.70 -14.92
N THR A 311 17.01 4.79 -14.16
CA THR A 311 16.49 6.08 -14.64
C THR A 311 17.31 6.63 -15.80
N LEU A 312 18.64 6.56 -15.71
CA LEU A 312 19.52 7.00 -16.81
C LEU A 312 19.32 6.17 -18.09
N THR A 313 18.91 4.90 -17.96
CA THR A 313 18.70 4.00 -19.09
C THR A 313 17.32 4.16 -19.72
N TYR A 314 16.27 4.33 -18.90
CA TYR A 314 14.87 4.25 -19.34
C TYR A 314 14.09 5.56 -19.21
N GLY A 315 14.70 6.62 -18.70
CA GLY A 315 14.05 7.90 -18.43
C GLY A 315 13.38 7.94 -17.05
N ASP A 316 12.59 8.98 -16.83
CA ASP A 316 11.89 9.18 -15.57
C ASP A 316 10.85 8.08 -15.32
N ILE A 317 10.72 7.67 -14.04
CA ILE A 317 9.89 6.52 -13.63
C ILE A 317 8.59 6.98 -12.97
N ASP A 318 8.57 7.12 -11.65
CA ASP A 318 7.46 7.65 -10.86
C ASP A 318 7.96 8.10 -9.48
N GLU A 319 7.14 8.86 -8.75
CA GLU A 319 7.46 9.37 -7.43
C GLU A 319 7.81 8.24 -6.43
N ARG A 320 7.11 7.09 -6.48
CA ARG A 320 7.31 5.97 -5.54
C ARG A 320 8.70 5.36 -5.71
N PHE A 321 9.18 5.29 -6.95
CA PHE A 321 10.50 4.83 -7.30
C PHE A 321 11.57 5.77 -6.71
N TYR A 322 11.45 7.09 -6.90
CA TYR A 322 12.43 8.04 -6.38
C TYR A 322 12.45 8.07 -4.85
N TYR A 323 11.28 8.07 -4.21
CA TYR A 323 11.17 7.92 -2.75
C TYR A 323 11.87 6.64 -2.26
N SER A 324 11.77 5.55 -3.02
CA SER A 324 12.42 4.29 -2.69
C SER A 324 13.96 4.38 -2.72
N MET A 325 14.51 5.13 -3.68
CA MET A 325 15.95 5.39 -3.79
C MET A 325 16.43 6.34 -2.70
N GLU A 326 15.70 7.44 -2.47
CA GLU A 326 15.97 8.43 -1.43
C GLU A 326 15.97 7.79 -0.04
N SER A 327 14.95 6.98 0.27
CA SER A 327 14.86 6.28 1.56
C SER A 327 16.02 5.31 1.78
N MET A 328 16.45 4.60 0.73
CA MET A 328 17.61 3.70 0.84
C MET A 328 18.92 4.49 0.98
N TYR A 329 19.07 5.58 0.24
CA TYR A 329 20.23 6.46 0.33
C TYR A 329 20.33 7.13 1.71
N SER A 330 19.22 7.57 2.28
CA SER A 330 19.16 8.09 3.65
C SER A 330 19.67 7.06 4.68
N ASP A 331 19.33 5.78 4.51
CA ASP A 331 19.84 4.70 5.36
C ASP A 331 21.34 4.45 5.17
N VAL A 332 21.87 4.60 3.94
CA VAL A 332 23.31 4.61 3.65
C VAL A 332 24.00 5.74 4.42
N ILE A 333 23.53 6.98 4.29
CA ILE A 333 24.11 8.15 4.98
C ILE A 333 24.08 7.96 6.50
N LYS A 334 22.94 7.51 7.03
CA LYS A 334 22.80 7.22 8.46
C LYS A 334 23.82 6.17 8.93
N THR A 335 23.95 5.06 8.21
CA THR A 335 24.90 3.98 8.57
C THR A 335 26.34 4.47 8.56
N VAL A 336 26.73 5.30 7.58
CA VAL A 336 28.07 5.90 7.50
C VAL A 336 28.33 6.89 8.65
N ASN A 337 27.32 7.64 9.06
CA ASN A 337 27.42 8.57 10.18
C ASN A 337 27.48 7.89 11.56
N GLU A 338 26.92 6.68 11.68
CA GLU A 338 26.96 5.85 12.90
C GLU A 338 28.33 5.19 13.12
N ASP A 339 29.18 5.07 12.09
CA ASP A 339 30.57 4.64 12.25
C ASP A 339 31.36 5.72 12.98
N GLU A 340 32.00 5.40 14.10
CA GLU A 340 32.80 6.33 14.89
C GLU A 340 34.22 6.54 14.32
N THR A 341 34.65 5.67 13.40
CA THR A 341 36.06 5.57 12.95
C THR A 341 36.35 6.20 11.59
N ALA A 342 35.34 6.75 10.92
CA ALA A 342 35.35 7.19 9.52
C ALA A 342 35.69 6.09 8.49
N GLY A 343 35.91 4.84 8.89
CA GLY A 343 36.34 3.77 7.99
C GLY A 343 35.33 3.43 6.89
N LEU A 344 34.02 3.50 7.18
CA LEU A 344 32.99 3.36 6.16
C LEU A 344 32.95 4.57 5.22
N PHE A 345 33.17 5.77 5.74
CA PHE A 345 33.22 6.97 4.91
C PHE A 345 34.40 6.90 3.93
N ASP A 346 35.61 6.70 4.44
CA ASP A 346 36.84 6.63 3.63
C ASP A 346 36.75 5.54 2.54
N GLN A 347 36.07 4.43 2.84
CA GLN A 347 35.93 3.34 1.88
C GLN A 347 34.89 3.63 0.78
N TYR A 348 33.82 4.37 1.08
CA TYR A 348 32.65 4.49 0.20
C TYR A 348 32.36 5.91 -0.30
N GLU A 349 33.10 6.94 0.15
CA GLU A 349 32.86 8.35 -0.18
C GLU A 349 32.69 8.58 -1.69
N ASP A 350 33.63 8.06 -2.50
CA ASP A 350 33.61 8.26 -3.95
C ASP A 350 32.33 7.74 -4.60
N ARG A 351 31.83 6.58 -4.13
CA ARG A 351 30.58 5.99 -4.63
C ARG A 351 29.37 6.78 -4.17
N ILE A 352 29.34 7.17 -2.91
CA ILE A 352 28.26 7.97 -2.33
C ILE A 352 28.13 9.32 -3.05
N ARG A 353 29.25 9.98 -3.35
CA ARG A 353 29.32 11.23 -4.12
C ARG A 353 28.96 11.01 -5.59
N ALA A 354 29.40 9.91 -6.19
CA ALA A 354 29.07 9.57 -7.58
C ALA A 354 27.57 9.36 -7.79
N ILE A 355 26.87 8.71 -6.84
CA ILE A 355 25.41 8.55 -6.88
C ILE A 355 24.73 9.90 -7.06
N VAL A 356 25.06 10.90 -6.24
CA VAL A 356 24.48 12.26 -6.30
C VAL A 356 24.84 12.95 -7.60
N SER A 357 26.10 12.85 -8.03
CA SER A 357 26.56 13.48 -9.26
C SER A 357 25.84 12.93 -10.49
N ASN A 358 25.57 11.62 -10.51
CA ASN A 358 24.89 10.93 -11.59
C ASN A 358 23.38 11.24 -11.67
N THR A 359 22.79 11.84 -10.63
CA THR A 359 21.38 12.24 -10.68
C THR A 359 21.16 13.65 -11.24
N MET A 360 22.23 14.37 -11.59
CA MET A 360 22.14 15.72 -12.14
C MET A 360 21.29 15.72 -13.42
N GLY A 361 20.22 16.52 -13.41
CA GLY A 361 19.29 16.62 -14.54
C GLY A 361 18.14 15.61 -14.52
N ILE A 362 18.07 14.71 -13.53
CA ILE A 362 16.89 13.87 -13.29
C ILE A 362 15.79 14.71 -12.61
N GLY A 363 14.53 14.53 -13.03
CA GLY A 363 13.37 15.26 -12.53
C GLY A 363 12.98 14.95 -11.08
N TRP A 364 11.76 15.33 -10.69
CA TRP A 364 11.13 14.98 -9.40
C TRP A 364 11.83 15.52 -8.14
N GLY A 365 12.72 16.50 -8.28
CA GLY A 365 13.54 16.95 -7.15
C GLY A 365 14.56 15.90 -6.68
N PHE A 366 14.67 14.76 -7.36
CA PHE A 366 15.47 13.61 -6.95
C PHE A 366 16.94 13.96 -6.70
N HIS A 367 17.54 14.77 -7.58
CA HIS A 367 18.90 15.26 -7.38
C HIS A 367 19.05 16.10 -6.11
N HIS A 368 18.12 17.04 -5.89
CA HIS A 368 18.14 17.91 -4.72
C HIS A 368 17.98 17.10 -3.43
N ASN A 369 17.06 16.14 -3.40
CA ASN A 369 16.84 15.27 -2.24
C ASN A 369 18.09 14.44 -1.90
N LEU A 370 18.74 13.84 -2.90
CA LEU A 370 19.99 13.09 -2.69
C LEU A 370 21.15 14.00 -2.25
N HIS A 371 21.25 15.19 -2.84
CA HIS A 371 22.25 16.17 -2.45
C HIS A 371 22.05 16.64 -0.99
N ASP A 372 20.80 16.92 -0.59
CA ASP A 372 20.46 17.33 0.78
C ASP A 372 20.76 16.24 1.81
N LEU A 373 20.66 14.97 1.43
CA LEU A 373 21.11 13.85 2.25
C LEU A 373 22.63 13.75 2.28
N TYR A 374 23.30 13.94 1.14
CA TYR A 374 24.76 13.89 1.06
C TYR A 374 25.43 14.91 1.97
N VAL A 375 24.95 16.16 1.99
CA VAL A 375 25.49 17.22 2.87
C VAL A 375 25.27 16.98 4.36
N GLN A 376 24.50 15.95 4.74
CA GLN A 376 24.34 15.51 6.13
C GLN A 376 25.41 14.50 6.57
N LEU A 377 26.32 14.08 5.68
CA LEU A 377 27.46 13.28 6.08
C LEU A 377 28.30 14.06 7.10
N ARG A 378 28.60 13.40 8.21
CA ARG A 378 29.39 13.97 9.31
C ARG A 378 30.85 14.26 8.92
N TRP A 379 31.33 13.60 7.86
CA TRP A 379 32.75 13.48 7.52
C TRP A 379 33.18 14.40 6.37
N ILE A 380 32.27 15.18 5.78
CA ILE A 380 32.54 16.11 4.66
C ILE A 380 32.53 17.57 5.06
#